data_AF-A0A1G3QZR4-F1
#
_entry.id   AF-A0A1G3QZR4-F1
#
_cell.length_a   1.000
_cell.length_b   1.000
_cell.length_c   1.000
_cell.angle_alpha   90.00
_cell.angle_beta   90.00
_cell.angle_gamma   90.00
#
_symmetry.space_group_name_H-M   'P 1'
#
loop_
_entity.id
_entity.type
_entity.pdbx_description
1 polymer ?
#
loop_
_entity_poly.entity_id
_entity_poly.type
_entity_poly.pdbx_seq_one_letter_code
_entity_poly.pdbx_strand_id
1 'polypeptide(L)' 'MSTFGWTRDLRRGRAEADALFMLASFGDLIGLPLLPPYYSLRLLPFVLPGLERWRRAMLRERDWTDLISLIEGAE' A
#
# COMPACT_ATOMS: atom_id res chain seq x y z
N MET A 1 25.00 10.39 1.94
CA MET A 1 23.62 10.06 2.40
C MET A 1 23.59 10.09 3.92
N SER A 2 22.68 10.88 4.51
CA SER A 2 22.52 10.92 5.98
C SER A 2 21.79 9.66 6.46
N THR A 3 22.09 9.21 7.68
CA THR A 3 21.40 8.07 8.32
C THR A 3 19.89 8.28 8.42
N PHE A 4 19.46 9.53 8.59
CA PHE A 4 18.05 9.92 8.53
C PHE A 4 17.40 9.61 7.17
N GLY A 5 18.08 9.91 6.06
CA GLY A 5 17.60 9.58 4.71
C GLY A 5 17.37 8.07 4.54
N TRP A 6 18.37 7.26 4.88
CA TRP A 6 18.27 5.80 4.83
C TRP A 6 17.07 5.25 5.63
N THR A 7 16.88 5.71 6.85
CA THR A 7 15.75 5.25 7.68
C THR A 7 14.39 5.69 7.12
N ARG A 8 14.30 6.87 6.51
CA ARG A 8 13.10 7.34 5.82
C ARG A 8 12.79 6.47 4.60
N ASP A 9 13.80 6.15 3.80
CA ASP A 9 13.64 5.35 2.58
C ASP A 9 13.23 3.91 2.91
N LEU A 10 13.83 3.30 3.95
CA LEU A 10 13.41 1.98 4.43
C LEU A 10 11.96 1.98 4.93
N ARG A 11 11.52 3.02 5.64
CA ARG A 11 10.12 3.16 6.07
C ARG A 11 9.18 3.33 4.88
N ARG A 12 9.61 4.06 3.85
CA ARG A 12 8.85 4.23 2.60
C ARG A 12 8.67 2.90 1.89
N GLY A 13 9.77 2.16 1.65
CA GLY A 13 9.72 0.85 1.02
C GLY A 13 8.90 -0.17 1.81
N ARG A 14 8.95 -0.10 3.15
CA ARG A 14 8.09 -0.94 4.01
C ARG A 14 6.61 -0.63 3.81
N ALA A 15 6.23 0.65 3.80
CA ALA A 15 4.84 1.06 3.61
C ALA A 15 4.31 0.66 2.22
N GLU A 16 5.14 0.72 1.19
CA GLU A 16 4.81 0.28 -0.17
C GLU A 16 4.62 -1.24 -0.24
N ALA A 17 5.50 -2.02 0.39
CA ALA A 17 5.36 -3.46 0.49
C ALA A 17 4.09 -3.87 1.26
N ASP A 18 3.80 -3.21 2.38
CA ASP A 18 2.57 -3.45 3.16
C ASP A 18 1.31 -3.09 2.35
N ALA A 19 1.36 -2.02 1.55
CA ALA A 19 0.26 -1.64 0.67
C ALA A 19 0.00 -2.67 -0.44
N LEU A 20 1.07 -3.22 -1.04
CA LEU A 20 0.97 -4.29 -2.04
C LEU A 20 0.47 -5.60 -1.42
N PHE A 21 0.90 -5.94 -0.21
CA PHE A 21 0.41 -7.10 0.53
C PHE A 21 -1.10 -7.00 0.80
N MET A 22 -1.55 -5.83 1.27
CA MET A 22 -2.97 -5.54 1.49
C MET A 22 -3.75 -5.61 0.18
N LEU A 23 -3.20 -5.07 -0.90
CA LEU A 23 -3.81 -5.14 -2.23
C LEU A 23 -3.97 -6.59 -2.68
N ALA A 24 -2.91 -7.40 -2.61
CA ALA A 24 -2.93 -8.80 -3.03
C ALA A 24 -3.90 -9.67 -2.21
N SER A 25 -4.06 -9.37 -0.91
CA SER A 25 -4.86 -10.19 0.01
C SER A 25 -6.32 -9.73 0.17
N PHE A 26 -6.57 -8.41 0.03
CA PHE A 26 -7.84 -7.73 0.32
C PHE A 26 -8.26 -6.74 -0.78
N GLY A 27 -7.79 -6.92 -2.02
CA GLY A 27 -8.22 -6.06 -3.13
C GLY A 27 -9.70 -6.21 -3.47
N ASP A 28 -10.32 -7.34 -3.10
CA ASP A 28 -11.77 -7.55 -3.15
C ASP A 28 -12.55 -6.45 -2.41
N LEU A 29 -12.01 -5.94 -1.29
CA LEU A 29 -12.62 -4.86 -0.51
C LEU A 29 -12.61 -3.49 -1.20
N ILE A 30 -11.83 -3.32 -2.27
CA ILE A 30 -11.80 -2.10 -3.10
C ILE A 30 -12.30 -2.35 -4.52
N GLY A 31 -12.96 -3.49 -4.77
CA GLY A 31 -13.58 -3.83 -6.05
C GLY A 31 -12.65 -4.49 -7.07
N LEU A 32 -11.42 -4.84 -6.69
CA LEU A 32 -10.54 -5.67 -7.51
C LEU A 32 -10.87 -7.14 -7.28
N PRO A 33 -11.23 -7.92 -8.32
CA PRO A 33 -11.60 -9.33 -8.16
C PRO A 33 -10.35 -10.18 -7.92
N LEU A 34 -9.79 -10.08 -6.73
CA LEU A 34 -8.80 -11.02 -6.22
C LEU A 34 -9.57 -12.09 -5.45
N LEU A 35 -9.34 -13.35 -5.80
CA LEU A 35 -9.93 -14.46 -5.05
C LEU A 35 -9.40 -14.35 -3.62
N PRO A 36 -10.22 -14.00 -2.60
CA PRO A 36 -9.70 -13.90 -1.25
C PRO A 36 -9.19 -15.29 -0.87
N PRO A 37 -7.87 -15.48 -0.71
CA PRO A 37 -7.38 -16.78 -0.29
C PRO A 37 -8.04 -17.10 1.05
N TYR A 38 -8.37 -18.37 1.29
CA TYR A 38 -9.02 -18.83 2.52
C TYR A 38 -8.37 -18.27 3.81
N TYR A 39 -7.07 -17.96 3.75
CA TYR A 39 -6.28 -17.38 4.83
C TYR A 39 -6.47 -15.86 5.05
N SER A 40 -7.02 -15.10 4.11
CA SER A 40 -7.24 -13.65 4.25
C SER A 40 -8.13 -13.31 5.45
N LEU A 41 -9.18 -14.08 5.70
CA LEU A 41 -10.06 -13.88 6.87
C LEU A 41 -9.34 -14.06 8.20
N ARG A 42 -8.32 -14.93 8.24
CA ARG A 42 -7.48 -15.14 9.43
C ARG A 42 -6.53 -13.97 9.67
N LEU A 43 -6.15 -13.25 8.61
CA LEU A 43 -5.28 -12.08 8.68
C LEU A 43 -6.07 -10.79 9.00
N LEU A 44 -7.37 -10.77 8.72
CA LEU A 44 -8.27 -9.65 8.94
C LEU A 44 -8.11 -8.95 10.32
N PRO A 45 -8.09 -9.66 11.48
CA PRO A 45 -7.96 -9.00 12.80
C PRO A 45 -6.65 -8.22 12.97
N PHE A 46 -5.58 -8.61 12.28
CA PHE A 46 -4.28 -7.94 12.38
C PHE A 46 -4.22 -6.67 11.52
N VAL A 47 -4.94 -6.67 10.39
CA VAL A 47 -4.94 -5.53 9.44
C VAL A 47 -6.09 -4.56 9.69
N LEU A 48 -7.13 -4.99 10.40
CA LEU A 48 -8.34 -4.23 10.74
C LEU A 48 -8.07 -2.79 11.23
N PRO A 49 -7.12 -2.54 12.15
CA PRO A 49 -6.83 -1.19 12.63
C PRO A 49 -6.31 -0.24 11.54
N GLY A 50 -5.61 -0.78 10.54
CA GLY A 50 -5.03 -0.03 9.42
C GLY A 50 -5.90 -0.03 8.16
N LEU A 51 -6.91 -0.89 8.09
CA LEU A 51 -7.66 -1.19 6.88
C LEU A 51 -8.34 0.04 6.28
N GLU A 52 -9.04 0.84 7.09
CA GLU A 52 -9.71 2.05 6.61
C GLU A 52 -8.74 3.12 6.11
N ARG A 53 -7.54 3.19 6.71
CA ARG A 53 -6.51 4.12 6.27
C ARG A 53 -5.94 3.69 4.93
N TRP A 54 -5.66 2.40 4.79
CA TRP A 54 -5.21 1.82 3.52
C TRP A 54 -6.25 1.98 2.41
N ARG A 55 -7.53 1.68 2.69
CA ARG A 55 -8.64 1.86 1.75
C ARG A 55 -8.72 3.30 1.24
N ARG A 56 -8.67 4.28 2.15
CA ARG A 56 -8.65 5.71 1.80
C ARG A 56 -7.41 6.10 1.00
N ALA A 57 -6.25 5.52 1.28
CA ALA A 57 -5.04 5.79 0.52
C ALA A 57 -5.11 5.21 -0.91
N MET A 58 -5.70 4.02 -1.08
CA MET A 58 -5.88 3.39 -2.39
C MET A 58 -6.93 4.09 -3.25
N LEU A 59 -8.01 4.57 -2.64
CA LEU A 59 -9.08 5.31 -3.32
C LEU A 59 -8.79 6.82 -3.43
N ARG A 60 -7.63 7.28 -2.93
CA ARG A 60 -7.23 8.67 -3.07
C ARG A 60 -6.98 8.97 -4.55
N GLU A 61 -7.57 10.05 -5.02
CA GLU A 61 -7.27 10.57 -6.35
C GLU A 61 -5.76 10.86 -6.45
N ARG A 62 -5.14 10.40 -7.56
CA ARG A 62 -3.72 10.62 -7.81
C ARG A 62 -3.60 11.82 -8.73
N ASP A 63 -3.01 12.89 -8.20
CA ASP A 63 -2.78 14.12 -8.95
C ASP A 63 -1.65 13.96 -9.98
N TRP A 64 -1.57 14.90 -10.93
CA TRP A 64 -0.49 14.96 -11.93
C TRP A 64 0.91 14.97 -11.29
N THR A 65 1.06 15.60 -10.13
CA THR A 65 2.32 15.61 -9.36
C THR A 65 2.73 14.20 -8.89
N ASP A 66 1.76 13.37 -8.50
CA ASP A 66 2.01 11.97 -8.12
C ASP A 66 2.40 11.12 -9.34
N LEU A 67 1.93 11.46 -10.54
CA LEU A 67 2.32 10.79 -11.78
C LEU A 67 3.72 11.20 -12.25
N ILE A 68 4.06 12.49 -12.17
CA ILE A 68 5.40 13.00 -12.53
C ILE A 68 6.46 12.36 -11.63
N SER A 69 6.20 12.31 -10.32
CA SER A 69 7.13 11.66 -9.37
C SER A 69 7.28 10.15 -9.58
N LEU A 70 6.29 9.46 -10.14
CA LEU A 70 6.40 8.05 -10.51
C LEU A 70 7.32 7.85 -11.72
N ILE A 71 7.30 8.78 -12.68
CA ILE A 71 8.11 8.73 -13.90
C ILE A 71 9.55 9.13 -13.60
N GLU A 72 9.77 10.20 -12.84
CA GLU A 72 11.12 10.64 -12.43
C GLU A 72 11.80 9.67 -11.46
N GLY A 73 11.04 8.96 -10.61
CA GLY A 73 11.59 7.95 -9.70
C GLY A 73 11.97 6.62 -10.38
N ALA A 74 11.71 6.48 -11.68
CA ALA A 74 12.09 5.31 -12.48
C ALA A 74 13.43 5.52 -13.23
N GLU A 75 14.03 6.71 -13.13
CA GLU A 75 15.38 7.03 -13.63
C GLU A 75 16.45 6.99 -12.53
#